data_AF-A0A7K2P253-F1
#
_entry.id   AF-A0A7K2P253-F1
#
_cell.length_a   1.000
_cell.length_b   1.000
_cell.length_c   1.000
_cell.angle_alpha   90.00
_cell.angle_beta   90.00
_cell.angle_gamma   90.00
#
_symmetry.space_group_name_H-M   'P 1'
#
loop_
_entity.id
_entity.type
_entity.pdbx_description
1 polymer ?
#
loop_
_entity_poly.entity_id
_entity_poly.type
_entity_poly.pdbx_seq_one_letter_code
_entity_poly.pdbx_strand_id
1 'polypeptide(L)'
;MNRWYVRQHTKHGGIHPPRTSINRIGEFSSAMRRQEQRIHDKEILANYVQLKPGVLVIWDRRPHRVIELAERPVDLWGEEHEMRFATALEQWERGGKRGDQPEKATWDGRPYVFVLQPDGKPHEKPIHLIGPANHSWDVLPEHYAICAACGELPPCRHEIAEQEADRQAARADVLMDIPPGHCLGCGEFITARQQATRFPGPNLWRPDLPENSAVFHARQECSYEVDRYRRQWEARGGMKQQPSLFADQENAS
;
A
#
# COMPACT_ATOMS: atom_id res chain seq x y z
N MET A 1 6.22 -26.06 -7.40
CA MET A 1 6.92 -26.20 -6.11
C MET A 1 7.17 -24.80 -5.56
N ASN A 2 6.52 -24.42 -4.45
CA ASN A 2 6.75 -23.13 -3.79
C ASN A 2 8.03 -23.21 -2.99
N ARG A 3 9.17 -22.99 -3.64
CA ARG A 3 10.48 -22.97 -2.99
C ARG A 3 10.59 -21.76 -2.06
N TRP A 4 11.11 -21.96 -0.85
CA TRP A 4 11.48 -20.89 0.06
C TRP A 4 12.98 -20.62 -0.06
N TYR A 5 13.35 -19.35 0.00
CA TYR A 5 14.75 -18.91 -0.01
C TYR A 5 15.12 -18.37 1.38
N VAL A 6 16.39 -18.47 1.76
CA VAL A 6 16.88 -18.09 3.11
C VAL A 6 16.53 -16.64 3.47
N ARG A 7 16.54 -15.73 2.49
CA ARG A 7 16.21 -14.31 2.69
C ARG A 7 14.72 -14.00 2.44
N GLN A 8 13.92 -14.98 2.04
CA GLN A 8 12.50 -14.79 1.82
C GLN A 8 11.75 -15.12 3.12
N HIS A 9 11.55 -14.08 3.90
CA HIS A 9 10.94 -14.15 5.22
C HIS A 9 9.45 -14.49 5.17
N THR A 10 8.73 -13.92 4.20
CA THR A 10 7.30 -14.15 3.97
C THR A 10 7.01 -14.29 2.48
N LYS A 11 5.86 -14.88 2.16
CA LYS A 11 5.25 -14.87 0.83
C LYS A 11 3.86 -14.27 0.90
N HIS A 12 3.36 -13.79 -0.24
CA HIS A 12 1.96 -13.38 -0.33
C HIS A 12 1.07 -14.61 -0.41
N GLY A 13 -0.05 -14.60 0.28
CA GLY A 13 -1.07 -15.63 0.19
C GLY A 13 -2.48 -15.07 0.14
N GLY A 14 -3.41 -15.94 -0.19
CA GLY A 14 -4.84 -15.66 -0.30
C GLY A 14 -5.60 -16.90 -0.76
N ILE A 15 -6.92 -16.79 -0.86
CA ILE A 15 -7.79 -17.93 -1.19
C ILE A 15 -7.63 -18.35 -2.66
N HIS A 16 -7.63 -17.37 -3.56
CA HIS A 16 -7.58 -17.59 -5.01
C HIS A 16 -6.20 -17.23 -5.54
N PRO A 17 -5.65 -17.96 -6.52
CA PRO A 17 -4.42 -17.53 -7.16
C PRO A 17 -4.57 -16.10 -7.72
N PRO A 18 -3.50 -15.29 -7.70
CA PRO A 18 -3.56 -13.94 -8.23
C PRO A 18 -3.98 -14.01 -9.70
N ARG A 19 -4.86 -13.08 -10.11
CA ARG A 19 -5.27 -12.96 -11.52
C ARG A 19 -4.06 -12.53 -12.34
N THR A 20 -3.36 -13.48 -12.96
CA THR A 20 -2.27 -13.18 -13.88
C THR A 20 -2.81 -12.53 -15.14
N SER A 21 -2.03 -11.64 -15.75
CA SER A 21 -2.41 -10.91 -16.96
C SER A 21 -2.45 -11.77 -18.23
N ILE A 22 -2.05 -13.04 -18.12
CA ILE A 22 -2.09 -14.05 -19.18
C ILE A 22 -3.47 -14.02 -19.87
N ASN A 23 -3.49 -13.53 -21.12
CA ASN A 23 -4.66 -13.40 -22.00
C ASN A 23 -5.62 -12.22 -21.74
N ARG A 24 -5.20 -11.11 -21.11
CA ARG A 24 -6.02 -9.88 -21.12
C ARG A 24 -6.07 -9.24 -22.52
N ILE A 25 -7.26 -8.82 -22.93
CA ILE A 25 -7.46 -7.95 -24.10
C ILE A 25 -6.64 -6.66 -23.89
N GLY A 26 -5.72 -6.36 -24.82
CA GLY A 26 -4.77 -5.24 -24.70
C GLY A 26 -3.34 -5.64 -24.32
N GLU A 27 -2.88 -6.85 -24.69
CA GLU A 27 -1.47 -7.23 -24.54
C GLU A 27 -0.51 -6.15 -25.07
N PHE A 28 0.66 -6.02 -24.45
CA PHE A 28 1.70 -5.15 -24.97
C PHE A 28 2.01 -5.48 -26.43
N SER A 29 2.13 -4.45 -27.26
CA SER A 29 2.33 -4.60 -28.71
C SER A 29 3.69 -5.23 -29.06
N SER A 30 4.70 -5.14 -28.19
CA SER A 30 6.03 -5.70 -28.44
C SER A 30 6.19 -7.11 -27.87
N ALA A 31 6.84 -8.00 -28.63
CA ALA A 31 7.15 -9.36 -28.18
C ALA A 31 7.98 -9.38 -26.89
N MET A 32 8.93 -8.44 -26.77
CA MET A 32 9.76 -8.27 -25.58
C MET A 32 8.94 -7.95 -24.33
N ARG A 33 8.03 -6.96 -24.39
CA ARG A 33 7.18 -6.62 -23.24
C ARG A 33 6.22 -7.75 -22.86
N ARG A 34 5.73 -8.51 -23.84
CA ARG A 34 4.94 -9.73 -23.54
C ARG A 34 5.76 -10.79 -22.83
N GLN A 35 7.03 -10.94 -23.20
CA GLN A 35 7.94 -11.85 -22.49
C GLN A 35 8.22 -11.36 -21.08
N GLU A 36 8.55 -10.08 -20.88
CA GLU A 36 8.75 -9.46 -19.56
C GLU A 36 7.51 -9.64 -18.67
N GLN A 37 6.31 -9.40 -19.19
CA GLN A 37 5.06 -9.60 -18.46
C GLN A 37 4.86 -11.07 -18.06
N ARG A 38 5.18 -12.03 -18.94
CA ARG A 38 5.09 -13.46 -18.60
C ARG A 38 6.10 -13.87 -17.53
N ILE A 39 7.29 -13.26 -17.53
CA ILE A 39 8.28 -13.48 -16.46
C ILE A 39 7.73 -12.93 -15.15
N HIS A 40 7.23 -11.69 -15.15
CA HIS A 40 6.63 -11.06 -13.98
C HIS A 40 5.43 -11.86 -13.42
N ASP A 41 4.52 -12.32 -14.27
CA ASP A 41 3.38 -13.15 -13.87
C ASP A 41 3.84 -14.48 -13.24
N LYS A 42 4.89 -15.10 -13.78
CA LYS A 42 5.49 -16.32 -13.19
C LYS A 42 6.17 -16.04 -11.86
N GLU A 43 6.82 -14.90 -11.69
CA GLU A 43 7.42 -14.49 -10.42
C GLU A 43 6.37 -14.24 -9.36
N ILE A 44 5.27 -13.56 -9.70
CA ILE A 44 4.10 -13.39 -8.82
C ILE A 44 3.59 -14.76 -8.36
N LEU A 45 3.34 -15.68 -9.31
CA LEU A 45 2.85 -17.01 -8.99
C LEU A 45 3.84 -17.82 -8.12
N ALA A 46 5.14 -17.69 -8.36
CA ALA A 46 6.18 -18.38 -7.57
C ALA A 46 6.28 -17.84 -6.13
N ASN A 47 5.98 -16.55 -5.94
CA ASN A 47 5.94 -15.88 -4.66
C ASN A 47 4.57 -15.93 -3.99
N TYR A 48 3.59 -16.60 -4.62
CA TYR A 48 2.25 -16.76 -4.09
C TYR A 48 2.04 -18.12 -3.43
N VAL A 49 1.38 -18.14 -2.28
CA VAL A 49 0.95 -19.35 -1.59
C VAL A 49 -0.57 -19.35 -1.48
N GLN A 50 -1.22 -20.27 -2.18
CA GLN A 50 -2.65 -20.47 -2.01
C GLN A 50 -2.92 -20.98 -0.59
N LEU A 51 -3.81 -20.30 0.12
CA LEU A 51 -4.21 -20.69 1.46
C LEU A 51 -4.98 -22.00 1.44
N LYS A 52 -4.65 -22.84 2.40
CA LYS A 52 -5.32 -24.09 2.71
C LYS A 52 -5.05 -24.44 4.18
N PRO A 53 -5.86 -25.31 4.79
CA PRO A 53 -5.56 -25.83 6.11
C PRO A 53 -4.11 -26.35 6.20
N GLY A 54 -3.44 -26.03 7.31
CA GLY A 54 -2.05 -26.34 7.59
C GLY A 54 -1.05 -25.24 7.26
N VAL A 55 -1.41 -24.24 6.44
CA VAL A 55 -0.52 -23.11 6.09
C VAL A 55 -0.34 -22.17 7.29
N LEU A 56 0.89 -21.68 7.50
CA LEU A 56 1.21 -20.66 8.50
C LEU A 56 1.04 -19.26 7.92
N VAL A 57 0.30 -18.42 8.63
CA VAL A 57 0.05 -17.01 8.29
C VAL A 57 0.39 -16.11 9.47
N ILE A 58 0.67 -14.85 9.18
CA ILE A 58 0.83 -13.81 10.19
C ILE A 58 -0.53 -13.15 10.42
N TRP A 59 -0.97 -13.13 11.67
CA TRP A 59 -2.09 -12.31 12.12
C TRP A 59 -1.71 -11.63 13.42
N ASP A 60 -1.94 -10.32 13.50
CA ASP A 60 -1.54 -9.47 14.63
C ASP A 60 -0.08 -9.73 15.08
N ARG A 61 0.83 -9.75 14.09
CA ARG A 61 2.28 -9.97 14.30
C ARG A 61 2.64 -11.31 14.96
N ARG A 62 1.73 -12.28 14.98
CA ARG A 62 1.93 -13.62 15.55
C ARG A 62 1.68 -14.71 14.51
N PRO A 63 2.43 -15.82 14.58
CA PRO A 63 2.25 -16.94 13.67
C PRO A 63 0.99 -17.72 14.05
N HIS A 64 0.15 -17.98 13.07
CA HIS A 64 -1.04 -18.80 13.21
C HIS A 64 -1.11 -19.82 12.09
N ARG A 65 -1.59 -21.01 12.41
CA ARG A 65 -1.90 -22.05 11.44
C ARG A 65 -3.36 -21.94 11.03
N VAL A 66 -3.59 -21.91 9.72
CA VAL A 66 -4.94 -22.00 9.16
C VAL A 66 -5.47 -23.41 9.44
N ILE A 67 -6.62 -23.52 10.11
CA ILE A 67 -7.27 -24.81 10.34
C ILE A 67 -8.52 -25.00 9.48
N GLU A 68 -9.22 -23.90 9.17
CA GLU A 68 -10.42 -23.93 8.34
C GLU A 68 -10.53 -22.65 7.51
N LEU A 69 -11.03 -22.84 6.28
CA LEU A 69 -11.41 -21.78 5.35
C LEU A 69 -12.78 -22.15 4.79
N ALA A 70 -13.76 -21.29 4.97
CA ALA A 70 -15.12 -21.54 4.49
C ALA A 70 -15.68 -20.28 3.84
N GLU A 71 -16.25 -20.43 2.64
CA GLU A 71 -17.01 -19.35 2.02
C GLU A 71 -18.32 -19.16 2.77
N ARG A 72 -18.69 -17.91 3.06
CA ARG A 72 -19.94 -17.61 3.73
C ARG A 72 -21.09 -17.63 2.69
N PRO A 73 -22.19 -18.34 2.98
CA PRO A 73 -23.38 -18.34 2.11
C PRO A 73 -23.87 -16.94 1.78
N VAL A 74 -24.38 -16.74 0.56
CA VAL A 74 -24.77 -15.43 0.00
C VAL A 74 -25.81 -14.72 0.87
N ASP A 75 -26.75 -15.47 1.42
CA ASP A 75 -27.78 -14.99 2.34
C ASP A 75 -27.24 -14.48 3.68
N LEU A 76 -25.97 -14.76 4.00
CA LEU A 76 -25.33 -14.38 5.27
C LEU A 76 -24.24 -13.32 5.11
N TRP A 77 -24.06 -12.68 3.96
CA TRP A 77 -22.96 -11.73 3.73
C TRP A 77 -22.95 -10.54 4.70
N GLY A 78 -24.12 -10.14 5.22
CA GLY A 78 -24.28 -8.96 6.06
C GLY A 78 -24.14 -7.66 5.27
N GLU A 79 -24.54 -6.54 5.88
CA GLU A 79 -24.68 -5.25 5.19
C GLU A 79 -23.36 -4.73 4.58
N GLU A 80 -22.24 -4.89 5.30
CA GLU A 80 -20.94 -4.39 4.84
C GLU A 80 -20.49 -5.04 3.52
N HIS A 81 -20.60 -6.37 3.41
CA HIS A 81 -20.19 -7.09 2.22
C HIS A 81 -21.17 -6.88 1.05
N GLU A 82 -22.47 -6.78 1.35
CA GLU A 82 -23.48 -6.40 0.36
C GLU A 82 -23.21 -5.00 -0.21
N MET A 83 -22.87 -4.03 0.64
CA MET A 83 -22.50 -2.67 0.21
C MET A 83 -21.22 -2.69 -0.64
N ARG A 84 -20.19 -3.45 -0.25
CA ARG A 84 -18.95 -3.59 -1.05
C ARG A 84 -19.22 -4.21 -2.42
N PHE A 85 -20.12 -5.20 -2.50
CA PHE A 85 -20.53 -5.79 -3.77
C PHE A 85 -21.28 -4.77 -4.65
N ALA A 86 -22.21 -4.01 -4.07
CA ALA A 86 -22.91 -2.94 -4.79
C ALA A 86 -21.94 -1.87 -5.32
N THR A 87 -20.94 -1.46 -4.53
CA THR A 87 -19.88 -0.56 -4.98
C THR A 87 -19.07 -1.15 -6.13
N ALA A 88 -18.75 -2.45 -6.09
CA ALA A 88 -18.03 -3.10 -7.18
C ALA A 88 -18.85 -3.12 -8.49
N LEU A 89 -20.17 -3.37 -8.41
CA LEU A 89 -21.08 -3.26 -9.56
C LEU A 89 -21.12 -1.85 -10.12
N GLU A 90 -21.31 -0.84 -9.26
CA GLU A 90 -21.36 0.57 -9.68
C GLU A 90 -20.04 1.01 -10.35
N GLN A 91 -18.89 0.58 -9.80
CA GLN A 91 -17.58 0.85 -10.39
C GLN A 91 -17.43 0.21 -11.77
N TRP A 92 -17.92 -1.02 -11.95
CA TRP A 92 -17.92 -1.68 -13.25
C TRP A 92 -18.81 -0.94 -14.26
N GLU A 93 -20.00 -0.50 -13.85
CA GLU A 93 -20.91 0.29 -14.70
C GLU A 93 -20.30 1.64 -15.11
N ARG A 94 -19.77 2.40 -14.13
CA ARG A 94 -19.14 3.72 -14.37
C ARG A 94 -17.82 3.61 -15.13
N GLY A 95 -17.06 2.55 -14.91
CA GLY A 95 -15.76 2.28 -15.55
C GLY A 95 -15.84 1.87 -17.01
N GLY A 96 -17.01 1.96 -17.64
CA GLY A 96 -17.23 1.59 -19.04
C GLY A 96 -17.31 0.08 -19.25
N LYS A 97 -17.74 -0.69 -18.24
CA LYS A 97 -18.01 -2.14 -18.32
C LYS A 97 -16.83 -2.96 -18.83
N ARG A 98 -15.62 -2.59 -18.39
CA ARG A 98 -14.39 -3.30 -18.76
C ARG A 98 -14.28 -4.60 -17.95
N GLY A 99 -14.12 -5.72 -18.65
CA GLY A 99 -14.04 -7.05 -18.04
C GLY A 99 -15.41 -7.62 -17.65
N ASP A 100 -15.38 -8.79 -17.00
CA ASP A 100 -16.60 -9.52 -16.63
C ASP A 100 -17.41 -8.75 -15.58
N GLN A 101 -18.74 -8.80 -15.71
CA GLN A 101 -19.64 -8.23 -14.72
C GLN A 101 -19.43 -8.94 -13.37
N PRO A 102 -19.32 -8.20 -12.25
CA PRO A 102 -19.24 -8.82 -10.93
C PRO A 102 -20.48 -9.66 -10.64
N GLU A 103 -20.29 -10.97 -10.42
CA GLU A 103 -21.33 -11.87 -9.92
C GLU A 103 -21.00 -12.28 -8.50
N LYS A 104 -22.00 -12.40 -7.62
CA LYS A 104 -21.75 -12.74 -6.20
C LYS A 104 -20.95 -14.04 -6.03
N ALA A 105 -21.19 -15.03 -6.89
CA ALA A 105 -20.48 -16.32 -6.83
C ALA A 105 -18.99 -16.24 -7.22
N THR A 106 -18.60 -15.29 -8.08
CA THR A 106 -17.24 -15.21 -8.63
C THR A 106 -16.48 -13.95 -8.19
N TRP A 107 -17.17 -13.02 -7.54
CA TRP A 107 -16.60 -11.79 -7.02
C TRP A 107 -15.51 -12.10 -5.99
N ASP A 108 -14.35 -11.48 -6.16
CA ASP A 108 -13.16 -11.71 -5.34
C ASP A 108 -13.27 -11.09 -3.94
N GLY A 109 -14.20 -10.16 -3.73
CA GLY A 109 -14.49 -9.57 -2.42
C GLY A 109 -15.46 -10.37 -1.54
N ARG A 110 -15.91 -11.54 -1.97
CA ARG A 110 -16.91 -12.34 -1.22
C ARG A 110 -16.39 -12.76 0.16
N PRO A 111 -17.25 -12.78 1.20
CA PRO A 111 -16.85 -13.08 2.57
C PRO A 111 -16.43 -14.54 2.76
N TYR A 112 -15.31 -14.71 3.44
CA TYR A 112 -14.75 -15.98 3.90
C TYR A 112 -14.59 -15.94 5.42
N VAL A 113 -14.86 -17.08 6.04
CA VAL A 113 -14.52 -17.39 7.43
C VAL A 113 -13.12 -18.00 7.43
N PHE A 114 -12.23 -17.40 8.21
CA PHE A 114 -10.88 -17.88 8.46
C PHE A 114 -10.80 -18.33 9.91
N VAL A 115 -10.44 -19.59 10.14
CA VAL A 115 -10.19 -20.10 11.48
C VAL A 115 -8.70 -20.34 11.65
N LEU A 116 -8.11 -19.66 12.63
CA LEU A 116 -6.68 -19.58 12.85
C LEU A 116 -6.32 -20.10 14.24
N GLN A 117 -5.43 -21.07 14.31
CA GLN A 117 -4.87 -21.60 15.55
C GLN A 117 -3.51 -20.95 15.82
N PRO A 118 -3.23 -20.38 17.01
CA PRO A 118 -1.88 -19.95 17.36
C PRO A 118 -0.86 -21.09 17.17
N ASP A 119 0.23 -20.81 16.45
CA ASP A 119 1.23 -21.83 16.13
C ASP A 119 1.94 -22.32 17.40
N GLY A 120 2.20 -23.64 17.47
CA GLY A 120 2.80 -24.29 18.64
C GLY A 120 1.89 -24.39 19.88
N LYS A 121 0.65 -23.90 19.83
CA LYS A 121 -0.26 -23.87 20.99
C LYS A 121 -1.65 -24.44 20.67
N PRO A 122 -1.77 -25.77 20.52
CA PRO A 122 -3.01 -26.41 20.06
C PRO A 122 -4.19 -26.31 21.03
N HIS A 123 -3.93 -26.00 22.31
CA HIS A 123 -4.96 -25.88 23.34
C HIS A 123 -5.49 -24.45 23.51
N GLU A 124 -4.85 -23.45 22.90
CA GLU A 124 -5.38 -22.09 22.91
C GLU A 124 -6.62 -21.99 22.02
N LYS A 125 -7.53 -21.08 22.34
CA LYS A 125 -8.77 -20.91 21.58
C LYS A 125 -8.44 -20.42 20.15
N PRO A 126 -9.00 -21.05 19.10
CA PRO A 126 -8.86 -20.55 17.74
C PRO A 126 -9.46 -19.15 17.58
N ILE A 127 -8.86 -18.35 16.71
CA ILE A 127 -9.38 -17.06 16.27
C ILE A 127 -10.28 -17.30 15.06
N HIS A 128 -11.50 -16.79 15.13
CA HIS A 128 -12.45 -16.80 14.01
C HIS A 128 -12.53 -15.40 13.44
N LEU A 129 -12.16 -15.25 12.17
CA LEU A 129 -12.18 -14.00 11.43
C LEU A 129 -13.15 -14.11 10.26
N ILE A 130 -13.75 -12.97 9.89
CA ILE A 130 -14.51 -12.84 8.65
C ILE A 130 -13.83 -11.75 7.83
N GLY A 131 -13.50 -12.06 6.58
CA GLY A 131 -12.85 -11.12 5.67
C GLY A 131 -13.11 -11.48 4.21
N PRO A 132 -12.74 -10.60 3.26
CA PRO A 132 -12.96 -10.86 1.85
C PRO A 132 -12.01 -11.95 1.32
N ALA A 133 -12.43 -12.69 0.28
CA ALA A 133 -11.61 -13.75 -0.33
C ALA A 133 -10.30 -13.22 -0.96
N ASN A 134 -10.28 -11.94 -1.36
CA ASN A 134 -9.10 -11.23 -1.86
C ASN A 134 -8.23 -10.61 -0.76
N HIS A 135 -8.48 -10.92 0.51
CA HIS A 135 -7.56 -10.52 1.59
C HIS A 135 -6.17 -11.11 1.34
N SER A 136 -5.15 -10.26 1.40
CA SER A 136 -3.76 -10.66 1.26
C SER A 136 -3.18 -11.02 2.61
N TRP A 137 -2.61 -12.22 2.70
CA TRP A 137 -1.97 -12.75 3.89
C TRP A 137 -0.46 -12.78 3.71
N ASP A 138 0.27 -12.45 4.78
CA ASP A 138 1.68 -12.81 4.87
C ASP A 138 1.81 -14.26 5.34
N VAL A 139 2.34 -15.10 4.45
CA VAL A 139 2.52 -16.53 4.67
C VAL A 139 3.95 -16.79 5.12
N LEU A 140 4.09 -17.64 6.13
CA LEU A 140 5.37 -18.06 6.68
C LEU A 140 5.80 -19.44 6.15
N PRO A 141 7.10 -19.71 6.01
CA PRO A 141 7.61 -21.07 5.90
C PRO A 141 7.42 -21.83 7.22
N GLU A 142 7.47 -23.17 7.18
CA GLU A 142 7.35 -24.01 8.38
C GLU A 142 8.46 -23.71 9.41
N HIS A 143 9.67 -23.40 8.92
CA HIS A 143 10.79 -22.93 9.74
C HIS A 143 11.01 -21.44 9.50
N TYR A 144 10.18 -20.61 10.14
CA TYR A 144 10.29 -19.15 10.02
C TYR A 144 11.40 -18.59 10.93
N ALA A 145 11.99 -17.49 10.46
CA ALA A 145 12.94 -16.73 11.25
C ALA A 145 12.20 -15.80 12.23
N ILE A 146 12.85 -15.49 13.34
CA ILE A 146 12.46 -14.43 14.26
C ILE A 146 13.63 -13.47 14.45
N CYS A 147 13.34 -12.20 14.68
CA CYS A 147 14.38 -11.23 15.00
C CYS A 147 15.00 -11.59 16.35
N ALA A 148 16.31 -11.83 16.39
CA ALA A 148 17.00 -12.17 17.63
C ALA A 148 16.97 -11.04 18.67
N ALA A 149 16.87 -9.78 18.23
CA ALA A 149 16.88 -8.62 19.12
C ALA A 149 15.54 -8.36 19.82
N CYS A 150 14.42 -8.46 19.08
CA CYS A 150 13.08 -8.13 19.60
C CYS A 150 12.12 -9.33 19.70
N GLY A 151 12.51 -10.51 19.21
CA GLY A 151 11.68 -11.72 19.20
C GLY A 151 10.49 -11.67 18.22
N GLU A 152 10.38 -10.63 17.40
CA GLU A 152 9.26 -10.49 16.46
C GLU A 152 9.47 -11.21 15.13
N LEU A 153 8.37 -11.50 14.43
CA LEU A 153 8.40 -12.01 13.06
C LEU A 153 8.95 -10.97 12.06
N PRO A 154 9.68 -11.38 11.02
CA PRO A 154 10.15 -10.50 9.96
C PRO A 154 9.02 -10.01 9.02
N PRO A 155 9.11 -8.78 8.46
CA PRO A 155 9.98 -7.72 8.94
C PRO A 155 9.55 -7.28 10.35
N CYS A 156 10.52 -7.05 11.24
CA CYS A 156 10.20 -6.62 12.60
C CYS A 156 9.85 -5.13 12.63
N ARG A 157 9.21 -4.65 13.71
CA ARG A 157 8.85 -3.23 13.83
C ARG A 157 10.05 -2.29 13.71
N HIS A 158 11.21 -2.71 14.21
CA HIS A 158 12.44 -1.95 14.10
C HIS A 158 12.88 -1.82 12.64
N GLU A 159 12.92 -2.91 11.89
CA GLU A 159 13.25 -2.91 10.45
C GLU A 159 12.25 -2.07 9.65
N ILE A 160 10.95 -2.16 9.94
CA ILE A 160 9.93 -1.32 9.29
C ILE A 160 10.18 0.16 9.58
N ALA A 161 10.53 0.50 10.81
CA ALA A 161 10.83 1.88 11.21
C ALA A 161 12.10 2.41 10.53
N GLU A 162 13.15 1.60 10.45
CA GLU A 162 14.38 1.96 9.71
C GLU A 162 14.10 2.14 8.21
N GLN A 163 13.39 1.21 7.58
CA GLN A 163 13.01 1.33 6.17
C GLN A 163 12.15 2.57 5.88
N GLU A 164 11.28 2.95 6.81
CA GLU A 164 10.50 4.18 6.67
C GLU A 164 11.36 5.42 6.91
N ALA A 165 12.26 5.40 7.91
CA ALA A 165 13.21 6.48 8.15
C ALA A 165 14.10 6.72 6.92
N ASP A 166 14.65 5.67 6.32
CA ASP A 166 15.45 5.73 5.10
C ASP A 166 14.65 6.30 3.92
N ARG A 167 13.39 5.86 3.77
CA ARG A 167 12.48 6.42 2.74
C ARG A 167 12.21 7.90 2.94
N GLN A 168 12.03 8.34 4.18
CA GLN A 168 11.79 9.75 4.48
C GLN A 168 13.06 10.59 4.31
N ALA A 169 14.22 10.07 4.70
CA ALA A 169 15.52 10.69 4.46
C ALA A 169 15.78 10.87 2.96
N ALA A 170 15.61 9.81 2.16
CA ALA A 170 15.78 9.87 0.71
C ALA A 170 14.81 10.87 0.05
N ARG A 171 13.55 10.96 0.53
CA ARG A 171 12.61 11.99 0.07
C ARG A 171 13.06 13.40 0.42
N ALA A 172 13.59 13.60 1.62
CA ALA A 172 14.13 14.88 2.04
C ALA A 172 15.33 15.28 1.19
N ASP A 173 16.27 14.36 0.95
CA ASP A 173 17.44 14.60 0.09
C ASP A 173 17.02 15.00 -1.33
N VAL A 174 16.10 14.24 -1.94
CA VAL A 174 15.55 14.58 -3.27
C VAL A 174 14.91 15.97 -3.28
N LEU A 175 14.18 16.34 -2.21
CA LEU A 175 13.62 17.68 -2.10
C LEU A 175 14.72 18.74 -2.00
N MET A 176 15.78 18.50 -1.22
CA MET A 176 16.91 19.44 -1.05
C MET A 176 17.67 19.67 -2.36
N ASP A 177 17.75 18.67 -3.22
CA ASP A 177 18.39 18.77 -4.54
C ASP A 177 17.58 19.63 -5.54
N ILE A 178 16.30 19.90 -5.27
CA ILE A 178 15.47 20.74 -6.14
C ILE A 178 15.95 22.20 -6.07
N PRO A 179 16.34 22.84 -7.19
CA PRO A 179 16.78 24.23 -7.17
C PRO A 179 15.63 25.20 -6.78
N PRO A 180 15.94 26.37 -6.19
CA PRO A 180 14.93 27.38 -5.89
C PRO A 180 14.09 27.76 -7.13
N GLY A 181 12.77 27.85 -6.97
CA GLY A 181 11.84 28.22 -8.05
C GLY A 181 11.43 27.09 -8.98
N HIS A 182 11.96 25.87 -8.79
CA HIS A 182 11.48 24.67 -9.46
C HIS A 182 10.23 24.10 -8.78
N CYS A 183 9.50 23.26 -9.48
CA CYS A 183 8.35 22.54 -8.95
C CYS A 183 8.81 21.56 -7.86
N LEU A 184 8.31 21.73 -6.63
CA LEU A 184 8.64 20.83 -5.51
C LEU A 184 8.03 19.42 -5.64
N GLY A 185 7.15 19.19 -6.62
CA GLY A 185 6.56 17.88 -6.88
C GLY A 185 7.34 17.03 -7.88
N CYS A 186 7.86 17.63 -8.96
CA CYS A 186 8.56 16.90 -10.03
C CYS A 186 10.03 17.32 -10.24
N GLY A 187 10.50 18.38 -9.58
CA GLY A 187 11.87 18.90 -9.70
C GLY A 187 12.14 19.73 -10.97
N GLU A 188 11.19 19.80 -11.92
CA GLU A 188 11.36 20.57 -13.16
C GLU A 188 11.24 22.08 -12.94
N PHE A 189 11.95 22.84 -13.77
CA PHE A 189 11.86 24.31 -13.78
C PHE A 189 10.46 24.77 -14.24
N ILE A 190 9.90 25.75 -13.53
CA ILE A 190 8.63 26.38 -13.91
C ILE A 190 8.92 27.64 -14.72
N THR A 191 8.67 27.56 -16.03
CA THR A 191 8.84 28.70 -16.93
C THR A 191 7.74 29.75 -16.72
N ALA A 192 8.01 31.00 -17.11
CA ALA A 192 7.04 32.11 -16.99
C ALA A 192 5.71 31.90 -17.73
N ARG A 193 5.64 30.96 -18.69
CA ARG A 193 4.43 30.65 -19.46
C ARG A 193 3.60 29.51 -18.86
N GLN A 194 4.17 28.76 -17.91
CA GLN A 194 3.50 27.62 -17.30
C GLN A 194 2.67 28.07 -16.09
N GLN A 195 1.48 27.47 -15.95
CA GLN A 195 0.63 27.68 -14.78
C GLN A 195 1.23 26.99 -13.55
N ALA A 196 1.18 27.68 -12.42
CA ALA A 196 1.78 27.21 -11.17
C ALA A 196 0.85 27.46 -9.98
N THR A 197 0.82 26.51 -9.05
CA THR A 197 0.20 26.68 -7.74
C THR A 197 1.27 27.13 -6.75
N ARG A 198 1.01 28.22 -6.04
CA ARG A 198 1.89 28.80 -5.04
C ARG A 198 1.21 28.79 -3.68
N PHE A 199 1.97 28.50 -2.64
CA PHE A 199 1.50 28.54 -1.26
C PHE A 199 2.22 29.65 -0.51
N PRO A 200 1.51 30.60 0.10
CA PRO A 200 2.14 31.68 0.84
C PRO A 200 2.65 31.21 2.21
N GLY A 201 3.59 31.97 2.77
CA GLY A 201 4.21 31.69 4.08
C GLY A 201 5.46 30.81 4.00
N PRO A 202 5.92 30.25 5.13
CA PRO A 202 7.10 29.40 5.20
C PRO A 202 6.96 28.15 4.34
N ASN A 203 8.07 27.73 3.73
CA ASN A 203 8.09 26.51 2.94
C ASN A 203 8.24 25.29 3.84
N LEU A 204 7.19 24.47 3.90
CA LEU A 204 7.11 23.33 4.82
C LEU A 204 8.03 22.16 4.45
N TRP A 205 8.39 22.05 3.16
CA TRP A 205 9.24 20.96 2.65
C TRP A 205 10.69 21.39 2.47
N ARG A 206 10.90 22.67 2.21
CA ARG A 206 12.21 23.30 2.02
C ARG A 206 12.33 24.52 2.93
N PRO A 207 12.46 24.31 4.25
CA PRO A 207 12.50 25.39 5.23
C PRO A 207 13.75 26.27 5.10
N ASP A 208 14.77 25.80 4.37
CA ASP A 208 15.95 26.56 3.97
C ASP A 208 15.67 27.63 2.90
N LEU A 209 14.56 27.52 2.18
CA LEU A 209 14.17 28.49 1.15
C LEU A 209 13.39 29.67 1.75
N PRO A 210 13.42 30.86 1.10
CA PRO A 210 12.65 32.02 1.54
C PRO A 210 11.15 31.75 1.64
N GLU A 211 10.43 32.61 2.36
CA GLU A 211 8.96 32.58 2.38
C GLU A 211 8.36 32.69 0.96
N ASN A 212 7.18 32.10 0.78
CA ASN A 212 6.45 32.04 -0.49
C ASN A 212 7.21 31.31 -1.62
N SER A 213 8.20 30.48 -1.27
CA SER A 213 8.97 29.66 -2.23
C SER A 213 8.29 28.34 -2.59
N ALA A 214 7.24 27.93 -1.88
CA ALA A 214 6.51 26.70 -2.16
C ALA A 214 5.71 26.83 -3.45
N VAL A 215 6.23 26.21 -4.53
CA VAL A 215 5.67 26.31 -5.87
C VAL A 215 5.63 24.94 -6.56
N PHE A 216 4.54 24.72 -7.31
CA PHE A 216 4.28 23.49 -8.04
C PHE A 216 3.70 23.80 -9.42
N HIS A 217 3.91 22.94 -10.42
CA HIS A 217 3.15 23.02 -11.67
C HIS A 217 1.66 22.74 -11.41
N ALA A 218 0.79 23.41 -12.16
CA ALA A 218 -0.65 23.15 -12.15
C ALA A 218 -1.07 21.96 -13.08
N ARG A 219 -0.14 21.06 -13.44
CA ARG A 219 -0.39 19.91 -14.32
C ARG A 219 -0.87 18.70 -13.52
N GLN A 220 -1.64 17.82 -14.16
CA GLN A 220 -2.23 16.63 -13.51
C GLN A 220 -1.20 15.75 -12.80
N GLU A 221 0.00 15.58 -13.38
CA GLU A 221 1.08 14.78 -12.80
C GLU A 221 1.58 15.31 -11.45
N CYS A 222 1.46 16.61 -11.20
CA CYS A 222 1.89 17.25 -9.95
C CYS A 222 0.76 17.38 -8.93
N SER A 223 -0.50 17.05 -9.29
CA SER A 223 -1.68 17.26 -8.45
C SER A 223 -1.58 16.59 -7.08
N TYR A 224 -1.08 15.35 -7.03
CA TYR A 224 -0.94 14.60 -5.79
C TYR A 224 -0.03 15.32 -4.78
N GLU A 225 1.11 15.83 -5.24
CA GLU A 225 2.07 16.55 -4.40
C GLU A 225 1.53 17.91 -3.98
N VAL A 226 0.82 18.61 -4.87
CA VAL A 226 0.10 19.86 -4.53
C VAL A 226 -0.92 19.62 -3.41
N ASP A 227 -1.72 18.56 -3.51
CA ASP A 227 -2.73 18.24 -2.50
C ASP A 227 -2.08 17.80 -1.18
N ARG A 228 -0.98 17.06 -1.24
CA ARG A 228 -0.20 16.68 -0.05
C ARG A 228 0.31 17.92 0.68
N TYR A 229 0.92 18.85 -0.06
CA TYR A 229 1.41 20.11 0.50
C TYR A 229 0.25 20.96 1.06
N ARG A 230 -0.84 21.11 0.30
CA ARG A 230 -2.03 21.87 0.69
C ARG A 230 -2.58 21.41 2.04
N ARG A 231 -2.74 20.10 2.24
CA ARG A 231 -3.24 19.55 3.52
C ARG A 231 -2.34 19.91 4.69
N GLN A 232 -1.02 19.85 4.52
CA GLN A 232 -0.05 20.22 5.55
C GLN A 232 -0.06 21.74 5.83
N TRP A 233 -0.17 22.53 4.77
CA TRP A 233 -0.24 23.98 4.85
C TRP A 233 -1.55 24.47 5.51
N GLU A 234 -2.68 23.86 5.18
CA GLU A 234 -3.98 24.11 5.83
C GLU A 234 -3.94 23.72 7.32
N ALA A 235 -3.35 22.56 7.65
CA ALA A 235 -3.19 22.11 9.03
C ALA A 235 -2.34 23.08 9.89
N ARG A 236 -1.45 23.88 9.27
CA ARG A 236 -0.66 24.92 9.92
C ARG A 236 -1.29 26.32 9.89
N GLY A 237 -2.54 26.43 9.45
CA GLY A 237 -3.30 27.69 9.46
C GLY A 237 -3.60 28.28 8.08
N GLY A 238 -3.10 27.66 7.01
CA GLY A 238 -3.40 28.05 5.64
C GLY A 238 -3.05 29.52 5.37
N MET A 239 -4.02 30.31 4.91
CA MET A 239 -3.86 31.74 4.61
C MET A 239 -3.68 32.64 5.84
N LYS A 240 -3.84 32.12 7.06
CA LYS A 240 -3.54 32.88 8.28
C LYS A 240 -2.03 33.04 8.42
N GLN A 241 -1.58 34.09 9.11
CA GLN A 241 -0.15 34.29 9.38
C GLN A 241 0.40 33.05 10.09
N GLN A 242 1.26 32.32 9.39
CA GLN A 242 1.87 31.10 9.91
C GLN A 242 3.09 31.49 10.74
N PRO A 243 3.29 30.90 11.92
CA PRO A 243 4.51 31.14 12.69
C PRO A 243 5.72 30.67 11.89
N SER A 244 6.85 31.38 12.02
CA SER A 244 8.13 30.95 11.45
C SER A 244 8.42 29.51 11.86
N LEU A 245 8.98 28.71 10.95
CA LEU A 245 9.40 27.34 11.25
C LEU A 245 10.54 27.29 12.28
N PHE A 246 11.24 28.42 12.44
CA PHE A 246 12.35 28.61 13.36
C PHE A 246 12.09 29.79 14.30
N ALA A 247 10.86 29.96 14.80
CA ALA A 247 10.61 30.99 15.81
C ALA A 247 11.53 30.74 17.02
N ASP A 248 12.60 31.52 17.11
CA ASP A 248 13.61 31.43 18.14
C ASP A 248 12.95 31.58 19.51
N GLN A 249 13.51 30.85 20.48
CA GLN A 249 13.28 31.05 21.91
C GLN A 249 13.89 32.37 22.39
N GLU A 250 13.76 33.45 21.62
CA GLU A 250 14.15 34.80 22.01
C GLU A 250 12.91 35.50 22.58
N ASN A 251 12.60 35.19 23.84
CA ASN A 251 11.95 36.08 24.80
C ASN A 251 11.76 35.33 26.13
N ALA A 252 12.88 34.94 26.74
CA ALA A 252 12.94 34.75 28.18
C ALA A 252 14.06 35.65 28.70
N SER A 253 13.70 36.89 29.01
CA SER A 253 14.47 37.84 29.82
C SER A 253 13.58 38.34 30.94
#